data_AF-A0A7S1FKG7-F1
#
_entry.id   AF-A0A7S1FKG7-F1
#
_cell.length_a   1.000
_cell.length_b   1.000
_cell.length_c   1.000
_cell.angle_alpha   90.00
_cell.angle_beta   90.00
_cell.angle_gamma   90.00
#
_symmetry.space_group_name_H-M   'P 1'
#
loop_
_entity.id
_entity.type
_entity.pdbx_description
1 polymer ?
#
loop_
_entity_poly.entity_id
_entity_poly.type
_entity_poly.pdbx_seq_one_letter_code
_entity_poly.pdbx_strand_id
1 'polypeptide(L)'
;FWLLQSVSGWYSSVTGGDSSTTSGDASSVSGGSSNTASGDTSSVSGGSSNTAVGLASSVSGGESNIASESASSVSGGVQNQAIGQGSSVSGGSKNTALGERSTVSGGGESSAHAFASAISGGNLNQAKGMYSSISGGLE
;
A
#
# COMPACT_ATOMS: atom_id res chain seq x y z
N PHE A 1 -13.51 26.48 9.66
CA PHE A 1 -12.86 25.50 8.76
C PHE A 1 -13.18 24.12 9.31
N TRP A 2 -14.02 23.35 8.61
CA TRP A 2 -14.39 22.01 9.06
C TRP A 2 -13.38 21.02 8.48
N LEU A 3 -12.59 20.39 9.35
CA LEU A 3 -11.83 19.21 8.99
C LEU A 3 -12.85 18.09 8.79
N LEU A 4 -13.03 17.59 7.56
CA LEU A 4 -13.85 16.40 7.35
C LEU A 4 -13.04 15.19 7.81
N GLN A 5 -13.51 14.48 8.82
CA GLN A 5 -12.93 13.21 9.24
C GLN A 5 -14.08 12.23 9.48
N SER A 6 -13.92 10.98 9.03
CA SER A 6 -14.93 9.92 9.24
C SER A 6 -14.29 8.77 10.01
N VAL A 7 -14.88 8.41 11.16
CA VAL A 7 -14.36 7.38 12.07
C VAL A 7 -15.54 6.50 12.50
N SER A 8 -15.58 5.25 12.06
CA SER A 8 -16.72 4.35 12.35
C SER A 8 -16.36 2.95 12.85
N GLY A 9 -15.09 2.54 12.83
CA GLY A 9 -14.65 1.23 13.35
C GLY A 9 -14.46 1.23 14.87
N TRP A 10 -14.53 0.06 15.51
CA TRP A 10 -14.31 -0.06 16.96
C TRP A 10 -12.84 0.20 17.26
N TYR A 11 -12.53 1.08 18.21
CA TYR A 11 -11.15 1.50 18.51
C TYR A 11 -10.39 2.13 17.32
N SER A 12 -11.08 2.57 16.27
CA SER A 12 -10.41 3.24 15.16
C SER A 12 -10.05 4.69 15.53
N SER A 13 -9.03 5.25 14.87
CA SER A 13 -8.55 6.59 15.19
C SER A 13 -8.05 7.36 13.96
N VAL A 14 -8.37 8.66 13.93
CA VAL A 14 -7.70 9.62 13.05
C VAL A 14 -7.10 10.72 13.91
N THR A 15 -5.78 10.82 13.93
CA THR A 15 -5.07 11.70 14.90
C THR A 15 -4.90 13.13 14.40
N GLY A 16 -4.91 13.36 13.08
CA GLY A 16 -4.78 14.68 12.49
C GLY A 16 -4.93 14.69 10.97
N GLY A 17 -4.84 15.88 10.38
CA GLY A 17 -4.95 16.05 8.93
C GLY A 17 -6.35 16.44 8.45
N ASP A 18 -6.60 16.30 7.14
CA ASP A 18 -7.84 16.67 6.47
C ASP A 18 -8.44 15.49 5.68
N SER A 19 -9.77 15.40 5.63
CA SER A 19 -10.54 14.51 4.76
C SER A 19 -10.21 13.00 4.86
N SER A 20 -9.77 12.50 6.01
CA SER A 20 -9.39 11.08 6.17
C SER A 20 -10.54 10.22 6.73
N THR A 21 -10.50 8.92 6.42
CA THR A 21 -11.55 7.96 6.76
C THR A 21 -10.96 6.72 7.42
N THR A 22 -11.56 6.30 8.53
CA THR A 22 -11.30 5.00 9.17
C THR A 22 -12.61 4.27 9.40
N SER A 23 -12.68 3.00 9.01
CA SER A 23 -13.91 2.22 9.16
C SER A 23 -13.71 0.77 9.60
N GLY A 24 -12.49 0.23 9.55
CA GLY A 24 -12.17 -1.09 10.08
C GLY A 24 -11.92 -1.05 11.59
N ASP A 25 -12.11 -2.17 12.27
CA ASP A 25 -11.85 -2.26 13.70
C ASP A 25 -10.35 -2.11 13.99
N ALA A 26 -10.00 -1.29 14.99
CA ALA A 26 -8.64 -0.89 15.33
C ALA A 26 -7.83 -0.32 14.15
N SER A 27 -8.51 0.22 13.13
CA SER A 27 -7.84 0.92 12.02
C SER A 27 -7.34 2.30 12.44
N SER A 28 -6.27 2.78 11.81
CA SER A 28 -5.67 4.08 12.19
C SER A 28 -5.19 4.90 11.00
N VAL A 29 -5.39 6.21 11.08
CA VAL A 29 -4.73 7.20 10.23
C VAL A 29 -4.03 8.22 11.13
N SER A 30 -2.70 8.27 11.09
CA SER A 30 -1.94 9.15 11.99
C SER A 30 -1.96 10.63 11.58
N GLY A 31 -2.19 10.93 10.30
CA GLY A 31 -2.14 12.29 9.76
C GLY A 31 -2.32 12.36 8.24
N GLY A 32 -2.16 13.55 7.66
CA GLY A 32 -2.10 13.76 6.21
C GLY A 32 -3.39 14.29 5.58
N SER A 33 -3.60 14.02 4.30
CA SER A 33 -4.79 14.46 3.56
C SER A 33 -5.43 13.30 2.81
N SER A 34 -6.74 13.16 2.91
CA SER A 34 -7.52 12.22 2.09
C SER A 34 -7.10 10.74 2.22
N ASN A 35 -6.63 10.32 3.40
CA ASN A 35 -6.17 8.96 3.64
C ASN A 35 -7.34 8.06 4.08
N THR A 36 -7.31 6.79 3.67
CA THR A 36 -8.34 5.79 4.02
C THR A 36 -7.70 4.56 4.65
N ALA A 37 -8.11 4.19 5.87
CA ALA A 37 -7.78 2.92 6.50
C ALA A 37 -9.08 2.18 6.86
N SER A 38 -9.55 1.28 6.00
CA SER A 38 -10.88 0.63 6.14
C SER A 38 -10.83 -0.87 6.43
N GLY A 39 -9.67 -1.51 6.36
CA GLY A 39 -9.49 -2.90 6.79
C GLY A 39 -9.34 -2.99 8.30
N ASP A 40 -9.73 -4.11 8.90
CA ASP A 40 -9.49 -4.34 10.33
C ASP A 40 -7.99 -4.34 10.60
N THR A 41 -7.57 -3.67 11.66
CA THR A 41 -6.17 -3.42 12.05
C THR A 41 -5.31 -2.77 10.96
N SER A 42 -5.94 -2.18 9.93
CA SER A 42 -5.22 -1.48 8.87
C SER A 42 -4.65 -0.14 9.36
N SER A 43 -3.58 0.33 8.73
CA SER A 43 -2.96 1.59 9.11
C SER A 43 -2.48 2.42 7.93
N VAL A 44 -2.66 3.73 8.04
CA VAL A 44 -2.00 4.72 7.20
C VAL A 44 -1.26 5.72 8.09
N SER A 45 0.07 5.73 8.03
CA SER A 45 0.87 6.58 8.91
C SER A 45 0.87 8.06 8.49
N GLY A 46 0.49 8.39 7.25
CA GLY A 46 0.42 9.76 6.78
C GLY A 46 0.41 9.89 5.26
N GLY A 47 0.77 11.08 4.75
CA GLY A 47 0.85 11.36 3.31
C GLY A 47 -0.48 11.86 2.72
N SER A 48 -0.63 11.72 1.40
CA SER A 48 -1.81 12.17 0.66
C SER A 48 -2.46 11.05 -0.14
N SER A 49 -3.77 10.88 -0.01
CA SER A 49 -4.57 9.95 -0.82
C SER A 49 -4.13 8.48 -0.71
N ASN A 50 -3.56 8.08 0.43
CA ASN A 50 -3.15 6.69 0.67
C ASN A 50 -4.32 5.84 1.15
N THR A 51 -4.34 4.57 0.76
CA THR A 51 -5.47 3.66 0.96
C THR A 51 -4.99 2.30 1.48
N ALA A 52 -5.38 1.93 2.69
CA ALA A 52 -5.15 0.61 3.30
C ALA A 52 -6.50 -0.04 3.61
N VAL A 53 -6.94 -1.03 2.82
CA VAL A 53 -8.30 -1.61 2.92
C VAL A 53 -8.31 -3.10 3.23
N GLY A 54 -7.18 -3.79 3.12
CA GLY A 54 -7.05 -5.18 3.51
C GLY A 54 -6.92 -5.37 5.02
N LEU A 55 -7.25 -6.57 5.53
CA LEU A 55 -7.00 -6.96 6.91
C LEU A 55 -5.50 -6.83 7.23
N ALA A 56 -5.16 -6.11 8.30
CA ALA A 56 -3.78 -5.84 8.71
C ALA A 56 -2.90 -5.23 7.60
N SER A 57 -3.51 -4.57 6.61
CA SER A 57 -2.79 -3.87 5.55
C SER A 57 -2.18 -2.56 6.06
N SER A 58 -1.11 -2.10 5.42
CA SER A 58 -0.43 -0.88 5.86
C SER A 58 0.10 -0.04 4.72
N VAL A 59 -0.01 1.28 4.89
CA VAL A 59 0.68 2.26 4.06
C VAL A 59 1.43 3.23 4.96
N SER A 60 2.76 3.22 4.92
CA SER A 60 3.58 4.05 5.81
C SER A 60 3.63 5.53 5.40
N GLY A 61 3.20 5.88 4.19
CA GLY A 61 3.11 7.26 3.73
C GLY A 61 3.20 7.40 2.21
N GLY A 62 3.59 8.59 1.74
CA GLY A 62 3.72 8.90 0.31
C GLY A 62 2.43 9.46 -0.29
N GLU A 63 2.26 9.28 -1.61
CA GLU A 63 1.13 9.81 -2.36
C GLU A 63 0.43 8.71 -3.17
N SER A 64 -0.89 8.59 -3.01
CA SER A 64 -1.73 7.68 -3.82
C SER A 64 -1.31 6.21 -3.78
N ASN A 65 -0.78 5.74 -2.65
CA ASN A 65 -0.41 4.34 -2.48
C ASN A 65 -1.60 3.49 -2.01
N ILE A 66 -1.67 2.24 -2.46
CA ILE A 66 -2.77 1.32 -2.17
C ILE A 66 -2.24 0.00 -1.62
N ALA A 67 -2.72 -0.41 -0.45
CA ALA A 67 -2.56 -1.75 0.13
C ALA A 67 -3.96 -2.38 0.29
N SER A 68 -4.38 -3.25 -0.64
CA SER A 68 -5.78 -3.68 -0.72
C SER A 68 -6.08 -5.06 -0.16
N GLU A 69 -5.07 -5.90 0.04
CA GLU A 69 -5.23 -7.29 0.44
C GLU A 69 -4.75 -7.56 1.86
N SER A 70 -5.12 -8.73 2.38
CA SER A 70 -4.72 -9.12 3.73
C SER A 70 -3.20 -9.15 3.88
N ALA A 71 -2.68 -8.50 4.92
CA ALA A 71 -1.26 -8.33 5.22
C ALA A 71 -0.44 -7.68 4.08
N SER A 72 -1.08 -6.97 3.14
CA SER A 72 -0.34 -6.25 2.11
C SER A 72 0.24 -4.94 2.65
N SER A 73 1.37 -4.51 2.10
CA SER A 73 2.09 -3.34 2.61
C SER A 73 2.71 -2.47 1.52
N VAL A 74 2.62 -1.16 1.72
CA VAL A 74 3.37 -0.17 0.93
C VAL A 74 4.15 0.74 1.88
N SER A 75 5.48 0.71 1.80
CA SER A 75 6.32 1.52 2.70
C SER A 75 6.40 2.99 2.32
N GLY A 76 5.98 3.38 1.11
CA GLY A 76 5.93 4.77 0.67
C GLY A 76 6.02 4.92 -0.85
N GLY A 77 6.41 6.12 -1.31
CA GLY A 77 6.54 6.44 -2.73
C GLY A 77 5.26 7.03 -3.33
N VAL A 78 5.11 6.91 -4.65
CA VAL A 78 3.99 7.50 -5.41
C VAL A 78 3.28 6.43 -6.22
N GLN A 79 1.96 6.32 -6.09
CA GLN A 79 1.13 5.42 -6.91
C GLN A 79 1.51 3.94 -6.86
N ASN A 80 2.10 3.47 -5.75
CA ASN A 80 2.44 2.06 -5.57
C ASN A 80 1.23 1.24 -5.09
N GLN A 81 1.16 -0.02 -5.51
CA GLN A 81 0.02 -0.90 -5.27
C GLN A 81 0.48 -2.27 -4.76
N ALA A 82 0.11 -2.64 -3.53
CA ALA A 82 0.28 -3.97 -2.96
C ALA A 82 -1.09 -4.65 -2.84
N ILE A 83 -1.45 -5.44 -3.84
CA ILE A 83 -2.82 -5.94 -4.06
C ILE A 83 -2.92 -7.46 -4.12
N GLY A 84 -1.83 -8.18 -3.81
CA GLY A 84 -1.86 -9.60 -3.47
C GLY A 84 -1.81 -9.84 -1.96
N GLN A 85 -2.34 -10.95 -1.48
CA GLN A 85 -2.24 -11.32 -0.06
C GLN A 85 -0.77 -11.42 0.37
N GLY A 86 -0.39 -10.72 1.45
CA GLY A 86 0.99 -10.65 1.94
C GLY A 86 1.97 -10.03 0.95
N SER A 87 1.50 -9.32 -0.08
CA SER A 87 2.37 -8.63 -1.04
C SER A 87 2.98 -7.36 -0.44
N SER A 88 4.12 -6.94 -0.97
CA SER A 88 4.79 -5.73 -0.47
C SER A 88 5.40 -4.89 -1.59
N VAL A 89 5.24 -3.57 -1.49
CA VAL A 89 6.01 -2.61 -2.27
C VAL A 89 6.80 -1.70 -1.33
N SER A 90 8.13 -1.76 -1.38
CA SER A 90 8.97 -0.99 -0.45
C SER A 90 9.10 0.50 -0.82
N GLY A 91 8.71 0.89 -2.05
CA GLY A 91 8.71 2.29 -2.47
C GLY A 91 8.80 2.46 -3.99
N GLY A 92 9.26 3.63 -4.42
CA GLY A 92 9.38 3.98 -5.84
C GLY A 92 8.12 4.64 -6.40
N SER A 93 7.90 4.51 -7.71
CA SER A 93 6.78 5.11 -8.42
C SER A 93 6.03 4.09 -9.27
N LYS A 94 4.70 4.00 -9.12
CA LYS A 94 3.83 3.15 -9.95
C LYS A 94 4.20 1.66 -9.97
N ASN A 95 4.78 1.15 -8.89
CA ASN A 95 5.07 -0.28 -8.77
C ASN A 95 3.84 -1.06 -8.31
N THR A 96 3.66 -2.28 -8.82
CA THR A 96 2.51 -3.13 -8.49
C THR A 96 2.95 -4.54 -8.07
N ALA A 97 2.62 -4.97 -6.86
CA ALA A 97 2.76 -6.34 -6.39
C ALA A 97 1.36 -7.02 -6.38
N LEU A 98 1.08 -7.83 -7.41
CA LEU A 98 -0.23 -8.47 -7.67
C LEU A 98 -0.33 -9.87 -7.09
N GLY A 99 0.74 -10.65 -7.17
CA GLY A 99 0.73 -12.05 -6.71
C GLY A 99 0.68 -12.15 -5.19
N GLU A 100 0.10 -13.23 -4.67
CA GLU A 100 0.25 -13.56 -3.24
C GLU A 100 1.75 -13.68 -2.91
N ARG A 101 2.18 -13.03 -1.82
CA ARG A 101 3.58 -12.93 -1.36
C ARG A 101 4.54 -12.35 -2.40
N SER A 102 4.03 -11.66 -3.41
CA SER A 102 4.87 -10.98 -4.40
C SER A 102 5.51 -9.72 -3.81
N THR A 103 6.68 -9.35 -4.33
CA THR A 103 7.44 -8.21 -3.80
C THR A 103 7.98 -7.33 -4.93
N VAL A 104 7.88 -6.02 -4.75
CA VAL A 104 8.63 -5.03 -5.55
C VAL A 104 9.40 -4.12 -4.60
N SER A 105 10.72 -4.26 -4.56
CA SER A 105 11.56 -3.52 -3.61
C SER A 105 11.71 -2.03 -3.95
N GLY A 106 11.35 -1.61 -5.16
CA GLY A 106 11.41 -0.21 -5.58
C GLY A 106 11.51 -0.08 -7.10
N GLY A 107 11.95 1.10 -7.55
CA GLY A 107 12.05 1.41 -8.98
C GLY A 107 10.81 2.12 -9.52
N GLY A 108 10.56 1.98 -10.81
CA GLY A 108 9.44 2.61 -11.50
C GLY A 108 8.64 1.64 -12.36
N GLU A 109 7.32 1.76 -12.35
CA GLU A 109 6.42 1.09 -13.30
C GLU A 109 6.65 -0.44 -13.43
N SER A 110 7.11 -1.10 -12.35
CA SER A 110 7.42 -2.53 -12.34
C SER A 110 6.28 -3.35 -11.73
N SER A 111 6.10 -4.59 -12.17
CA SER A 111 4.95 -5.40 -11.78
C SER A 111 5.25 -6.89 -11.52
N ALA A 112 5.07 -7.31 -10.27
CA ALA A 112 5.23 -8.70 -9.82
C ALA A 112 3.87 -9.42 -9.82
N HIS A 113 3.62 -10.26 -10.83
CA HIS A 113 2.28 -10.80 -11.13
C HIS A 113 1.94 -12.13 -10.45
N ALA A 114 2.94 -12.95 -10.16
CA ALA A 114 2.74 -14.35 -9.80
C ALA A 114 3.01 -14.61 -8.33
N PHE A 115 2.53 -15.77 -7.85
CA PHE A 115 2.79 -16.24 -6.49
C PHE A 115 4.30 -16.20 -6.20
N ALA A 116 4.65 -15.50 -5.11
CA ALA A 116 6.01 -15.33 -4.63
C ALA A 116 7.01 -14.81 -5.69
N SER A 117 6.57 -14.04 -6.68
CA SER A 117 7.48 -13.38 -7.61
C SER A 117 8.10 -12.10 -7.01
N ALA A 118 9.33 -11.79 -7.40
CA ALA A 118 10.11 -10.71 -6.82
C ALA A 118 10.75 -9.83 -7.89
N ILE A 119 10.72 -8.51 -7.67
CA ILE A 119 11.46 -7.52 -8.46
C ILE A 119 12.28 -6.68 -7.48
N SER A 120 13.60 -6.75 -7.59
CA SER A 120 14.51 -6.01 -6.69
C SER A 120 14.60 -4.52 -7.02
N GLY A 121 14.23 -4.09 -8.23
CA GLY A 121 14.24 -2.69 -8.64
C GLY A 121 14.20 -2.54 -10.16
N GLY A 122 14.62 -1.36 -10.65
CA GLY A 122 14.66 -1.06 -12.09
C GLY A 122 13.43 -0.30 -12.59
N ASN A 123 13.20 -0.29 -13.90
CA ASN A 123 12.02 0.30 -14.52
C ASN A 123 11.34 -0.70 -15.47
N LEU A 124 10.01 -0.70 -15.48
CA LEU A 124 9.17 -1.46 -16.44
C LEU A 124 9.29 -2.99 -16.37
N ASN A 125 9.91 -3.56 -15.34
CA ASN A 125 10.13 -5.00 -15.22
C ASN A 125 8.83 -5.77 -14.92
N GLN A 126 8.65 -6.96 -15.52
CA GLN A 126 7.45 -7.80 -15.29
C GLN A 126 7.78 -9.24 -14.85
N ALA A 127 7.64 -9.53 -13.55
CA ALA A 127 7.87 -10.88 -13.01
C ALA A 127 6.59 -11.75 -13.06
N LYS A 128 6.39 -12.46 -14.18
CA LYS A 128 5.17 -13.24 -14.50
C LYS A 128 5.20 -14.72 -14.09
N GLY A 129 6.37 -15.27 -13.75
CA GLY A 129 6.49 -16.68 -13.35
C GLY A 129 6.32 -16.86 -11.84
N MET A 130 5.70 -17.97 -11.40
CA MET A 130 5.70 -18.34 -9.98
C MET A 130 7.13 -18.51 -9.48
N TYR A 131 7.44 -17.93 -8.32
CA TYR A 131 8.79 -17.89 -7.75
C TYR A 131 9.85 -17.22 -8.64
N SER A 132 9.45 -16.46 -9.66
CA SER A 132 10.41 -15.74 -10.52
C SER A 132 11.03 -14.56 -9.79
N SER A 133 12.27 -14.24 -10.15
CA SER A 133 12.98 -13.08 -9.64
C SER A 133 13.58 -12.26 -10.78
N ILE A 134 13.37 -10.95 -10.76
CA ILE A 134 14.07 -9.99 -11.61
C ILE A 134 14.97 -9.13 -10.70
N SER A 135 16.28 -9.20 -10.90
CA SER A 135 17.25 -8.46 -10.08
C SER A 135 17.25 -6.95 -10.36
N GLY A 136 16.74 -6.53 -11.52
CA GLY A 136 16.59 -5.15 -11.94
C GLY A 136 16.80 -4.99 -13.44
N GLY A 137 16.92 -3.74 -13.89
CA GLY A 137 17.09 -3.41 -15.31
C GLY A 137 16.00 -2.47 -15.81
N LEU A 138 15.96 -2.29 -17.13
CA LEU A 138 14.91 -1.59 -17.86
C LEU A 138 14.37 -2.56 -18.91
N GLU A 139 13.05 -2.75 -18.93
CA GLU A 139 12.34 -3.54 -19.95
C GLU A 139 11.66 -2.64 -20.99
#